data_AF-A0A7J4V7T1-F1
#
_entry.id   AF-A0A7J4V7T1-F1
#
_cell.length_a   1.000
_cell.length_b   1.000
_cell.length_c   1.000
_cell.angle_alpha   90.00
_cell.angle_beta   90.00
_cell.angle_gamma   90.00
#
_symmetry.space_group_name_H-M   'P 1'
#
loop_
_entity.id
_entity.type
_entity.pdbx_description
1 polymer ?
#
loop_
_entity_poly.entity_id
_entity_poly.type
_entity_poly.pdbx_seq_one_letter_code
_entity_poly.pdbx_strand_id
1 'polypeptide(L)'
;MELINKEFITVEFFITRTADKFKIHNFTGSRGFTRKIKEPNLHRPGLALAGFVDLFSYARIQIFGNTEIRYLSSLDIHQRREALERLFEFEIPCIIVTNGITPFPEMLELAEHYDVAIFGSPDSTTRLSFFISDFPFV
;
A
#
# COMPACT_ATOMS: atom_id res chain seq x y z
N MET A 1 -6.64 -8.77 -31.48
CA MET A 1 -6.71 -9.82 -30.46
C MET A 1 -5.78 -9.37 -29.34
N GLU A 2 -6.29 -8.53 -28.43
CA GLU A 2 -5.52 -8.11 -27.25
C GLU A 2 -5.43 -9.31 -26.31
N LEU A 3 -4.22 -9.83 -26.13
CA LEU A 3 -3.96 -10.78 -25.05
C LEU A 3 -4.16 -10.04 -23.73
N ILE A 4 -5.31 -10.26 -23.12
CA ILE A 4 -5.52 -9.95 -21.71
C ILE A 4 -4.60 -10.91 -20.94
N ASN A 5 -3.47 -10.41 -20.45
CA ASN A 5 -2.54 -11.21 -19.66
C ASN A 5 -3.06 -11.22 -18.21
N LYS A 6 -3.64 -12.35 -17.78
CA LYS A 6 -4.26 -12.58 -16.46
C LYS A 6 -3.29 -12.57 -15.26
N GLU A 7 -2.05 -12.12 -15.42
CA GLU A 7 -0.98 -12.32 -14.42
C GLU A 7 -0.82 -11.16 -13.41
N PHE A 8 -1.15 -9.92 -13.79
CA PHE A 8 -1.04 -8.75 -12.91
C PHE A 8 -1.73 -7.52 -13.51
N ILE A 9 -2.04 -6.54 -12.67
CA ILE A 9 -2.36 -5.16 -13.08
C ILE A 9 -1.26 -4.21 -12.62
N THR A 10 -1.16 -3.01 -13.20
CA THR A 10 -0.24 -1.97 -12.71
C THR A 10 -0.89 -1.13 -11.61
N VAL A 11 -0.07 -0.50 -10.77
CA VAL A 11 -0.53 0.49 -9.78
C VAL A 11 -1.25 1.64 -10.47
N GLU A 12 -0.74 2.10 -11.61
CA GLU A 12 -1.41 3.11 -12.44
C GLU A 12 -2.83 2.67 -12.82
N PHE A 13 -2.98 1.49 -13.41
CA PHE A 13 -4.28 0.98 -13.82
C PHE A 13 -5.26 0.88 -12.64
N PHE A 14 -4.78 0.37 -11.50
CA PHE A 14 -5.56 0.30 -10.28
C PHE A 14 -6.06 1.69 -9.88
N ILE A 15 -5.15 2.66 -9.70
CA ILE A 15 -5.49 4.01 -9.23
C ILE A 15 -6.40 4.74 -10.21
N THR A 16 -6.17 4.67 -11.52
CA THR A 16 -7.04 5.30 -12.50
C THR A 16 -8.49 4.77 -12.42
N ARG A 17 -8.68 3.52 -12.01
CA ARG A 17 -10.01 2.90 -11.85
C ARG A 17 -10.66 3.16 -10.49
N THR A 18 -9.87 3.53 -9.47
CA THR A 18 -10.34 3.66 -8.09
C THR A 18 -10.30 5.08 -7.54
N ALA A 19 -9.50 5.98 -8.12
CA ALA A 19 -9.23 7.31 -7.57
C ALA A 19 -10.50 8.10 -7.28
N ASP A 20 -11.42 8.18 -8.25
CA ASP A 20 -12.69 8.91 -8.11
C ASP A 20 -13.63 8.30 -7.06
N LYS A 21 -13.60 6.96 -6.92
CA LYS A 21 -14.49 6.25 -5.99
C LYS A 21 -14.06 6.40 -4.52
N PHE A 22 -12.75 6.54 -4.27
CA PHE A 22 -12.16 6.53 -2.93
C PHE A 22 -11.44 7.84 -2.56
N LYS A 23 -11.61 8.89 -3.38
CA LYS A 23 -10.96 10.19 -3.21
C LYS A 23 -9.46 10.02 -2.94
N ILE A 24 -8.82 9.18 -3.75
CA ILE A 24 -7.43 8.80 -3.51
C ILE A 24 -6.53 10.01 -3.77
N HIS A 25 -5.74 10.36 -2.76
CA HIS A 25 -4.69 11.37 -2.85
C HIS A 25 -3.34 10.70 -3.05
N ASN A 26 -2.46 11.29 -3.85
CA ASN A 26 -1.13 10.77 -4.11
C ASN A 26 -0.08 11.62 -3.36
N PHE A 27 0.74 10.98 -2.52
CA PHE A 27 1.77 11.66 -1.74
C PHE A 27 3.17 11.59 -2.36
N THR A 28 3.39 10.74 -3.37
CA THR A 28 4.72 10.43 -3.93
C THR A 28 4.89 10.85 -5.39
N GLY A 29 3.92 11.58 -5.96
CA GLY A 29 3.94 11.95 -7.37
C GLY A 29 3.84 10.72 -8.29
N SER A 30 4.47 10.73 -9.47
CA SER A 30 4.35 9.64 -10.45
C SER A 30 5.20 8.37 -10.16
N ARG A 31 5.78 8.26 -8.95
CA ARG A 31 6.68 7.16 -8.57
C ARG A 31 5.94 5.84 -8.31
N GLY A 32 6.54 4.71 -8.68
CA GLY A 32 5.99 3.38 -8.44
C GLY A 32 4.72 3.00 -9.24
N PHE A 33 4.28 3.82 -10.19
CA PHE A 33 3.05 3.59 -10.98
C PHE A 33 3.14 2.36 -11.90
N THR A 34 4.35 1.99 -12.32
CA THR A 34 4.63 0.83 -13.18
C THR A 34 4.74 -0.49 -12.41
N ARG A 35 4.72 -0.46 -11.06
CA ARG A 35 4.79 -1.67 -10.25
C ARG A 35 3.56 -2.55 -10.46
N LYS A 36 3.77 -3.86 -10.29
CA LYS A 36 2.78 -4.89 -10.60
C LYS A 36 2.06 -5.37 -9.34
N ILE A 37 0.75 -5.34 -9.37
CA ILE A 37 -0.14 -5.96 -8.38
C ILE A 37 -0.52 -7.33 -8.94
N LYS A 38 0.05 -8.39 -8.36
CA LYS A 38 -0.15 -9.77 -8.81
C LYS A 38 -1.34 -10.45 -8.12
N GLU A 39 -1.70 -9.98 -6.92
CA GLU A 39 -2.80 -10.54 -6.14
C GLU A 39 -3.81 -9.45 -5.72
N PRO A 40 -5.13 -9.65 -5.95
CA PRO A 40 -6.19 -8.70 -5.59
C PRO A 40 -6.36 -8.53 -4.09
N ASN A 41 -6.09 -9.60 -3.34
CA ASN A 41 -6.50 -9.66 -1.95
C ASN A 41 -5.63 -8.74 -1.11
N LEU A 42 -6.26 -7.93 -0.28
CA LEU A 42 -5.53 -7.03 0.62
C LEU A 42 -4.83 -7.80 1.73
N HIS A 43 -3.64 -7.33 2.07
CA HIS A 43 -2.95 -7.77 3.27
C HIS A 43 -2.98 -6.66 4.33
N ARG A 44 -3.30 -7.05 5.57
CA ARG A 44 -3.14 -6.18 6.75
C ARG A 44 -1.73 -6.44 7.29
N PRO A 45 -0.78 -5.51 7.16
CA PRO A 45 0.62 -5.76 7.49
C PRO A 45 0.91 -5.74 9.00
N GLY A 46 -0.11 -5.72 9.86
CA GLY A 46 0.08 -5.66 11.33
C GLY A 46 1.04 -6.71 11.91
N LEU A 47 1.14 -7.89 11.30
CA LEU A 47 2.11 -8.93 11.69
C LEU A 47 3.53 -8.67 11.18
N ALA A 48 3.68 -8.11 9.96
CA ALA A 48 4.98 -7.79 9.39
C ALA A 48 5.64 -6.61 10.07
N LEU A 49 4.84 -5.60 10.41
CA LEU A 49 5.29 -4.46 11.21
C LEU A 49 5.75 -4.91 12.61
N ALA A 50 5.12 -5.94 13.19
CA ALA A 50 5.50 -6.53 14.48
C ALA A 50 6.66 -7.55 14.40
N GLY A 51 7.27 -7.76 13.23
CA GLY A 51 8.44 -8.63 13.07
C GLY A 51 8.17 -10.09 12.69
N PHE A 52 6.92 -10.48 12.42
CA PHE A 52 6.58 -11.81 11.90
C PHE A 52 6.49 -11.79 10.37
N VAL A 53 7.64 -11.99 9.71
CA VAL A 53 7.80 -11.90 8.25
C VAL A 53 7.54 -13.22 7.51
N ASP A 54 7.44 -14.35 8.20
CA ASP A 54 7.34 -15.69 7.58
C ASP A 54 6.01 -15.99 6.85
N LEU A 55 5.01 -15.12 7.00
CA LEU A 55 3.71 -15.22 6.31
C LEU A 55 3.39 -13.97 5.46
N PHE A 56 4.38 -13.12 5.20
CA PHE A 56 4.15 -11.83 4.55
C PHE A 56 3.96 -11.97 3.04
N SER A 57 2.71 -11.79 2.57
CA SER A 57 2.42 -11.71 1.14
C SER A 57 2.68 -10.29 0.63
N TYR A 58 3.93 -10.06 0.23
CA TYR A 58 4.42 -8.78 -0.30
C TYR A 58 3.87 -8.41 -1.68
N ALA A 59 3.33 -9.37 -2.43
CA ALA A 59 2.79 -9.16 -3.78
C ALA A 59 1.44 -8.40 -3.83
N ARG A 60 0.98 -7.87 -2.69
CA ARG A 60 -0.34 -7.26 -2.46
C ARG A 60 -0.22 -5.79 -2.07
N ILE A 61 -1.27 -5.04 -2.33
CA ILE A 61 -1.41 -3.64 -1.86
C ILE A 61 -1.38 -3.64 -0.32
N GLN A 62 -0.54 -2.79 0.26
CA GLN A 62 -0.44 -2.65 1.72
C GLN A 62 -1.40 -1.56 2.21
N ILE A 63 -2.27 -1.89 3.17
CA ILE A 63 -3.16 -0.89 3.81
C ILE A 63 -2.64 -0.53 5.18
N PHE A 64 -2.49 0.78 5.40
CA PHE A 64 -2.13 1.35 6.69
C PHE A 64 -3.37 1.99 7.29
N GLY A 65 -4.04 1.24 8.17
CA GLY A 65 -5.19 1.70 8.91
C GLY A 65 -4.82 2.26 10.28
N ASN A 66 -5.86 2.44 11.10
CA ASN A 66 -5.68 2.91 12.47
C ASN A 66 -4.73 2.03 13.29
N THR A 67 -4.73 0.71 13.08
CA THR A 67 -3.89 -0.22 13.83
C THR A 67 -2.41 -0.06 13.46
N GLU A 68 -2.10 -0.08 12.17
CA GLU A 68 -0.73 0.07 11.66
C GLU A 68 -0.15 1.44 12.02
N ILE A 69 -0.94 2.50 11.83
CA ILE A 69 -0.52 3.86 12.20
C ILE A 69 -0.33 3.98 13.71
N ARG A 70 -1.22 3.43 14.55
CA ARG A 70 -1.03 3.46 16.01
C ARG A 70 0.21 2.69 16.45
N TYR A 71 0.48 1.54 15.83
CA TYR A 71 1.70 0.80 16.09
C TYR A 71 2.94 1.64 15.74
N LEU A 72 3.00 2.18 14.53
CA LEU A 72 4.09 3.05 14.10
C LEU A 72 4.23 4.29 14.99
N SER A 73 3.12 4.92 15.40
CA SER A 73 3.13 6.05 16.35
C SER A 73 3.63 5.67 17.74
N SER A 74 3.57 4.39 18.13
CA SER A 74 4.04 3.93 19.43
C SER A 74 5.55 3.70 19.48
N LEU A 75 6.19 3.59 18.32
CA LEU A 75 7.64 3.44 18.17
C LEU A 75 8.34 4.80 18.16
N ASP A 76 9.59 4.84 18.63
CA ASP A 76 10.46 5.99 18.39
C ASP A 76 10.82 6.12 16.90
N ILE A 77 11.40 7.26 16.51
CA ILE A 77 11.69 7.54 15.10
C ILE A 77 12.67 6.55 14.47
N HIS A 78 13.65 6.04 15.24
CA HIS A 78 14.63 5.08 14.73
C HIS A 78 14.00 3.70 14.56
N GLN A 79 13.25 3.24 15.55
CA GLN A 79 12.52 1.97 15.51
C GLN A 79 11.47 1.96 14.41
N ARG A 80 10.74 3.07 14.25
CA ARG A 80 9.71 3.24 13.21
C ARG A 80 10.34 3.19 11.82
N ARG A 81 11.46 3.87 11.63
CA ARG A 81 12.22 3.83 10.38
C ARG A 81 12.69 2.41 10.07
N GLU A 82 13.26 1.71 11.04
CA GLU A 82 13.73 0.33 10.86
C GLU A 82 12.57 -0.63 10.49
N ALA A 83 11.43 -0.50 11.17
CA ALA A 83 10.24 -1.28 10.87
C ALA A 83 9.70 -1.02 9.45
N LEU A 84 9.72 0.25 9.01
CA LEU A 84 9.34 0.63 7.65
C LEU A 84 10.36 0.17 6.62
N GLU A 85 11.66 0.32 6.86
CA GLU A 85 12.72 -0.14 5.96
C GLU A 85 12.56 -1.63 5.65
N ARG A 86 12.36 -2.46 6.67
CA ARG A 86 12.07 -3.89 6.48
C ARG A 86 10.86 -4.14 5.59
N LEU A 87 9.83 -3.29 5.67
CA LEU A 87 8.65 -3.40 4.81
C LEU A 87 8.97 -3.01 3.35
N PHE A 88 9.71 -1.92 3.14
CA PHE A 88 10.06 -1.42 1.81
C PHE A 88 11.13 -2.27 1.10
N GLU A 89 11.93 -3.03 1.84
CA GLU A 89 12.84 -4.05 1.29
C GLU A 89 12.09 -5.13 0.50
N PHE A 90 10.82 -5.37 0.81
CA PHE A 90 9.96 -6.22 -0.01
C PHE A 90 9.51 -5.50 -1.27
N GLU A 91 9.35 -6.23 -2.39
CA GLU A 91 8.81 -5.68 -3.64
C GLU A 91 7.29 -5.42 -3.56
N ILE A 92 6.86 -4.57 -2.63
CA ILE A 92 5.47 -4.17 -2.48
C ILE A 92 5.03 -3.29 -3.65
N PRO A 93 3.77 -3.41 -4.13
CA PRO A 93 3.28 -2.61 -5.24
C PRO A 93 3.02 -1.16 -4.84
N CYS A 94 2.29 -0.93 -3.75
CA CYS A 94 2.00 0.40 -3.22
C CYS A 94 1.47 0.33 -1.79
N ILE A 95 1.43 1.48 -1.12
CA ILE A 95 0.84 1.66 0.21
C ILE A 95 -0.37 2.58 0.10
N ILE A 96 -1.47 2.23 0.76
CA ILE A 96 -2.65 3.08 0.91
C ILE A 96 -2.87 3.36 2.41
N VAL A 97 -2.77 4.64 2.79
CA VAL A 97 -3.07 5.13 4.13
C VAL A 97 -4.55 5.52 4.20
N THR A 98 -5.28 4.99 5.16
CA THR A 98 -6.74 5.16 5.28
C THR A 98 -7.13 6.16 6.36
N ASN A 99 -8.43 6.43 6.51
CA ASN A 99 -9.01 7.33 7.51
C ASN A 99 -8.50 8.78 7.44
N GLY A 100 -8.03 9.23 6.27
CA GLY A 100 -7.54 10.60 6.08
C GLY A 100 -6.25 10.91 6.83
N ILE A 101 -5.50 9.87 7.22
CA ILE A 101 -4.22 10.02 7.92
C ILE A 101 -3.14 10.42 6.92
N THR A 102 -2.32 11.40 7.30
CA THR A 102 -1.12 11.79 6.54
C THR A 102 0.02 10.79 6.83
N PRO A 103 0.72 10.26 5.80
CA PRO A 103 1.90 9.41 5.99
C PRO A 103 2.99 10.12 6.81
N PHE A 104 3.77 9.36 7.56
CA PHE A 104 4.92 9.91 8.28
C PHE A 104 6.04 10.35 7.32
N PRO A 105 6.90 11.31 7.69
CA PRO A 105 8.00 11.77 6.85
C PRO A 105 8.90 10.62 6.37
N GLU A 106 9.28 9.72 7.27
CA GLU A 106 10.16 8.60 6.90
C GLU A 106 9.48 7.58 5.97
N MET A 107 8.14 7.51 5.93
CA MET A 107 7.45 6.71 4.90
C MET A 107 7.65 7.32 3.51
N LEU A 108 7.59 8.64 3.39
CA LEU A 108 7.76 9.35 2.12
C LEU A 108 9.21 9.24 1.62
N GLU A 109 10.18 9.38 2.52
CA GLU A 109 11.60 9.20 2.21
C GLU A 109 11.90 7.78 1.68
N LEU A 110 11.37 6.75 2.35
CA LEU A 110 11.57 5.37 1.93
C LEU A 110 10.82 5.04 0.65
N ALA A 111 9.62 5.57 0.46
CA ALA A 111 8.88 5.44 -0.79
C ALA A 111 9.63 6.04 -1.98
N GLU A 112 10.32 7.17 -1.78
CA GLU A 112 11.19 7.74 -2.80
C GLU A 112 12.41 6.86 -3.07
N HIS A 113 13.04 6.31 -2.02
CA HIS A 113 14.21 5.45 -2.16
C HIS A 113 13.93 4.13 -2.88
N TYR A 114 12.80 3.47 -2.55
CA TYR A 114 12.43 2.15 -3.06
C TYR A 114 11.51 2.19 -4.30
N ASP A 115 11.20 3.39 -4.80
CA ASP A 115 10.25 3.65 -5.89
C ASP A 115 8.89 2.97 -5.66
N VAL A 116 8.27 3.27 -4.52
CA VAL A 116 6.96 2.74 -4.13
C VAL A 116 5.97 3.89 -4.02
N ALA A 117 4.78 3.72 -4.59
CA ALA A 117 3.74 4.74 -4.53
C ALA A 117 3.04 4.74 -3.16
N ILE A 118 2.83 5.92 -2.57
CA ILE A 118 1.98 6.10 -1.37
C ILE A 118 0.75 6.91 -1.72
N PHE A 119 -0.39 6.34 -1.37
CA PHE A 119 -1.71 6.94 -1.54
C PHE A 119 -2.41 7.17 -0.20
N GLY A 120 -3.31 8.15 -0.16
CA GLY A 120 -4.21 8.43 0.97
C GLY A 120 -5.66 8.30 0.57
N SER A 121 -6.51 7.83 1.47
CA SER A 121 -7.96 7.87 1.31
C SER A 121 -8.64 8.28 2.62
N PRO A 122 -9.70 9.11 2.58
CA PRO A 122 -10.51 9.40 3.76
C PRO A 122 -11.36 8.20 4.21
N ASP A 123 -11.51 7.18 3.37
CA ASP A 123 -12.33 6.01 3.68
C ASP A 123 -11.71 5.11 4.74
N SER A 124 -12.55 4.32 5.42
CA SER A 124 -12.09 3.33 6.38
C SER A 124 -11.45 2.13 5.70
N THR A 125 -10.57 1.44 6.42
CA THR A 125 -9.95 0.19 5.96
C THR A 125 -11.00 -0.82 5.49
N THR A 126 -12.11 -0.98 6.21
CA THR A 126 -13.19 -1.91 5.83
C THR A 126 -13.81 -1.57 4.47
N ARG A 127 -14.09 -0.29 4.20
CA ARG A 127 -14.70 0.13 2.94
C ARG A 127 -13.73 -0.06 1.77
N LEU A 128 -12.47 0.33 1.96
CA LEU A 128 -11.41 0.08 0.98
C LEU A 128 -11.22 -1.43 0.76
N SER A 129 -11.32 -2.23 1.83
CA SER A 129 -11.13 -3.68 1.75
C SER A 129 -12.18 -4.38 0.92
N PHE A 130 -13.45 -4.07 1.20
CA PHE A 130 -14.57 -4.63 0.45
C PHE A 130 -14.47 -4.34 -1.05
N PHE A 131 -14.03 -3.13 -1.40
CA PHE A 131 -13.95 -2.75 -2.80
C PHE A 131 -12.78 -3.39 -3.53
N ILE A 132 -11.60 -3.45 -2.91
CA ILE A 132 -10.44 -4.05 -3.55
C ILE A 132 -10.67 -5.55 -3.79
N SER A 133 -11.42 -6.24 -2.90
CA SER A 133 -11.86 -7.61 -3.16
C SER A 133 -12.86 -7.75 -4.31
N ASP A 134 -13.62 -6.70 -4.62
CA ASP A 134 -14.59 -6.67 -5.72
C ASP A 134 -13.97 -6.13 -7.02
N PHE A 135 -12.69 -5.73 -6.99
CA PHE A 135 -12.03 -5.15 -8.16
C PHE A 135 -11.79 -6.23 -9.23
N PRO A 136 -12.35 -6.08 -10.43
CA PRO A 136 -12.19 -7.09 -11.47
C PRO A 136 -10.76 -7.04 -12.00
N PHE A 137 -10.00 -8.10 -11.74
CA PHE A 137 -8.79 -8.39 -12.50
C PHE A 137 -9.26 -8.92 -13.87
N VAL A 138 -9.02 -8.12 -14.91
CA VAL A 138 -9.32 -8.48 -16.30
C VAL A 138 -8.43 -9.60 -16.79
#